data_AF-A0A259MJJ1-F1
#
_entry.id   AF-A0A259MJJ1-F1
#
_cell.length_a   1.000
_cell.length_b   1.000
_cell.length_c   1.000
_cell.angle_alpha   90.00
_cell.angle_beta   90.00
_cell.angle_gamma   90.00
#
_symmetry.space_group_name_H-M   'P 1'
#
loop_
_entity.id
_entity.type
_entity.pdbx_description
1 polymer ?
#
loop_
_entity_poly.entity_id
_entity_poly.type
_entity_poly.pdbx_seq_one_letter_code
_entity_poly.pdbx_strand_id
1 'polypeptide(L)'
;MCFVNEGGRSAVMPFSRIRGVRLFCEESERSNYISRGDISTIFFCELRLSDRQTILLSSNMAGRYLYRDFVQLLHQRLVPIRRRIRFRGGLKCLDFIGWVLLGIWSSSFQFNSYIVPLFPLLSEERLAFRQNRPRRYRPDRVPNFLLPDVGTVTPA
;
A
#
# COMPACT_ATOMS: atom_id res chain seq x y z
N MET A 1 -11.51 -10.16 -14.95
CA MET A 1 -10.10 -9.76 -14.79
C MET A 1 -9.25 -10.99 -15.06
N CYS A 2 -8.22 -10.89 -15.89
CA CYS A 2 -7.29 -11.98 -16.16
C CYS A 2 -6.06 -11.80 -15.26
N PHE A 3 -5.74 -12.79 -14.43
CA PHE A 3 -4.48 -12.83 -13.68
C PHE A 3 -3.59 -13.85 -14.35
N VAL A 4 -2.38 -13.46 -14.72
CA VAL A 4 -1.34 -14.37 -15.20
C VAL A 4 -0.37 -14.57 -14.06
N ASN A 5 -0.17 -15.81 -13.62
CA ASN A 5 0.87 -16.10 -12.64
C ASN A 5 2.24 -16.25 -13.32
N GLU A 6 3.32 -16.31 -12.54
CA GLU A 6 4.69 -16.49 -13.05
C GLU A 6 4.87 -17.79 -13.86
N GLY A 7 3.98 -18.78 -13.69
CA GLY A 7 3.94 -20.00 -14.48
C GLY A 7 3.15 -19.90 -15.80
N GLY A 8 2.80 -18.69 -16.26
CA GLY A 8 2.08 -18.45 -17.50
C GLY A 8 0.61 -18.89 -17.48
N ARG A 9 0.07 -19.29 -16.33
CA ARG A 9 -1.33 -19.71 -16.20
C ARG A 9 -2.20 -18.49 -16.01
N SER A 10 -3.10 -18.27 -16.97
CA SER A 10 -4.11 -17.23 -16.92
C SER A 10 -5.38 -17.74 -16.22
N ALA A 11 -5.78 -17.11 -15.13
CA ALA A 11 -7.06 -17.34 -14.49
C ALA A 11 -7.97 -16.13 -14.73
N VAL A 12 -9.13 -16.37 -15.35
CA VAL A 12 -10.17 -15.34 -15.48
C VAL A 12 -11.04 -15.37 -14.23
N MET A 13 -10.95 -14.30 -13.45
CA MET A 13 -11.76 -14.12 -12.26
C MET A 13 -12.88 -13.10 -12.50
N PRO A 14 -14.15 -13.44 -12.21
CA PRO A 14 -15.24 -12.48 -12.28
C PRO A 14 -15.16 -11.47 -11.12
N PHE A 15 -15.42 -10.20 -11.42
CA PHE A 15 -15.39 -9.11 -10.42
C PHE A 15 -16.40 -9.30 -9.28
N SER A 16 -17.48 -10.04 -9.52
CA SER A 16 -18.50 -10.39 -8.51
C SER A 16 -17.96 -11.23 -7.34
N ARG A 17 -16.81 -11.91 -7.52
CA ARG A 17 -16.15 -12.65 -6.43
C ARG A 17 -15.40 -11.75 -5.46
N ILE A 18 -15.11 -10.50 -5.84
CA ILE A 18 -14.38 -9.55 -4.98
C ILE A 18 -15.32 -9.01 -3.92
N ARG A 19 -14.98 -9.24 -2.64
CA ARG A 19 -15.73 -8.74 -1.48
C ARG A 19 -15.05 -7.55 -0.81
N GLY A 20 -13.76 -7.36 -1.04
CA GLY A 20 -13.03 -6.23 -0.48
C GLY A 20 -11.79 -5.87 -1.27
N VAL A 21 -11.46 -4.59 -1.22
CA VAL A 21 -10.24 -4.02 -1.77
C VAL A 21 -9.57 -3.24 -0.64
N ARG A 22 -8.32 -3.57 -0.37
CA ARG A 22 -7.47 -2.80 0.53
C ARG A 22 -6.27 -2.24 -0.22
N LEU A 23 -5.98 -0.97 0.01
CA LEU A 23 -4.77 -0.30 -0.47
C LEU A 23 -3.91 0.09 0.72
N PHE A 24 -2.60 -0.12 0.67
CA PHE A 24 -1.64 0.30 1.69
C PHE A 24 -0.25 0.48 1.05
N CYS A 25 0.69 1.06 1.78
CA CYS A 25 2.07 1.22 1.31
C CYS A 25 3.05 0.79 2.39
N GLU A 26 4.21 0.29 2.00
CA GLU A 26 5.32 0.02 2.91
C GLU A 26 6.57 0.66 2.34
N GLU A 27 7.45 1.16 3.21
CA GLU A 27 8.75 1.63 2.81
C GLU A 27 9.68 0.42 2.70
N SER A 28 10.26 0.19 1.53
CA SER A 28 11.31 -0.81 1.37
C SER A 28 12.49 -0.41 2.25
N GLU A 29 13.04 -1.36 3.01
CA GLU A 29 14.10 -1.13 3.99
C GLU A 29 15.20 -0.19 3.45
N ARG A 30 15.56 0.79 4.28
CA ARG A 30 16.72 1.65 4.12
C ARG A 30 17.94 0.77 3.83
N SER A 31 18.42 0.75 2.59
CA SER A 31 19.83 0.42 2.39
C SER A 31 20.62 1.48 3.17
N ASN A 32 21.32 1.06 4.23
CA ASN A 32 22.11 1.93 5.12
C ASN A 32 23.23 2.71 4.41
N TYR A 33 23.33 2.61 3.10
CA TYR A 33 24.20 3.38 2.23
C TYR A 33 23.36 3.79 1.01
N ILE A 34 23.03 5.08 0.92
CA ILE A 34 22.68 5.89 -0.26
C ILE A 34 21.60 6.94 0.11
N SER A 35 21.88 8.16 -0.33
CA SER A 35 21.13 9.42 -0.27
C SER A 35 19.64 9.37 0.10
N ARG A 36 19.23 10.33 0.97
CA ARG A 36 17.85 10.65 1.42
C ARG A 36 16.77 10.81 0.33
N GLY A 37 17.10 10.67 -0.96
CA GLY A 37 16.19 10.80 -2.09
C GLY A 37 15.51 9.50 -2.56
N ASP A 38 16.02 8.33 -2.17
CA ASP A 38 15.63 7.04 -2.78
C ASP A 38 14.92 6.06 -1.83
N ILE A 39 14.12 6.56 -0.89
CA ILE A 39 13.21 5.69 -0.13
C ILE A 39 12.15 5.17 -1.12
N SER A 40 12.29 3.92 -1.55
CA SER A 40 11.33 3.32 -2.47
C SER A 40 10.09 2.86 -1.70
N THR A 41 9.06 3.70 -1.68
CA THR A 41 7.73 3.30 -1.21
C THR A 41 7.12 2.27 -2.17
N ILE A 42 6.78 1.10 -1.63
CA ILE A 42 6.08 0.04 -2.34
C ILE A 42 4.59 0.17 -2.02
N PHE A 43 3.75 0.22 -3.06
CA PHE A 43 2.30 0.29 -2.93
C PHE A 43 1.69 -1.09 -3.11
N PHE A 44 0.71 -1.43 -2.30
CA PHE A 44 0.06 -2.72 -2.28
C PHE A 44 -1.45 -2.62 -2.44
N CYS A 45 -1.99 -3.54 -3.24
CA CYS A 45 -3.41 -3.75 -3.43
C CYS A 45 -3.77 -5.19 -3.03
N GLU A 46 -4.48 -5.33 -1.90
CA GLU A 46 -5.02 -6.61 -1.42
C GLU A 46 -6.48 -6.74 -1.87
N LEU A 47 -6.78 -7.78 -2.64
CA LEU A 47 -8.13 -8.17 -3.05
C LEU A 47 -8.59 -9.35 -2.21
N ARG A 48 -9.72 -9.18 -1.53
CA ARG A 48 -10.34 -10.26 -0.75
C ARG A 48 -11.50 -10.86 -1.51
N LEU A 49 -11.44 -12.17 -1.73
CA LEU A 49 -12.42 -12.92 -2.48
C LEU A 49 -13.49 -13.56 -1.59
N SER A 50 -14.57 -14.04 -2.21
CA SER A 50 -15.73 -14.63 -1.54
C SER A 50 -15.44 -15.93 -0.81
N ASP A 51 -14.49 -16.70 -1.32
CA ASP A 51 -13.96 -17.97 -0.80
C ASP A 51 -12.88 -17.78 0.28
N ARG A 52 -12.72 -16.55 0.78
CA ARG A 52 -11.69 -16.14 1.76
C ARG A 52 -10.26 -16.13 1.20
N GLN A 53 -10.06 -16.38 -0.09
CA GLN A 53 -8.75 -16.19 -0.71
C GLN A 53 -8.39 -14.70 -0.77
N THR A 54 -7.09 -14.42 -0.72
CA THR A 54 -6.53 -13.07 -0.81
C THR A 54 -5.50 -13.02 -1.92
N ILE A 55 -5.65 -12.07 -2.83
CA ILE A 55 -4.68 -11.77 -3.88
C ILE A 55 -3.97 -10.49 -3.48
N LEU A 56 -2.64 -10.50 -3.46
CA LEU A 56 -1.82 -9.34 -3.16
C LEU A 56 -1.07 -8.92 -4.44
N LEU A 57 -1.15 -7.64 -4.76
CA LEU A 57 -0.44 -7.03 -5.90
C LEU A 57 0.43 -5.90 -5.38
N SER A 58 1.69 -5.86 -5.80
CA SER A 58 2.64 -4.83 -5.40
C SER A 58 3.07 -3.98 -6.61
N SER A 59 3.35 -2.69 -6.37
CA SER A 59 3.88 -1.80 -7.40
C SER A 59 5.29 -2.17 -7.85
N ASN A 60 6.03 -2.94 -7.05
CA ASN A 60 7.36 -3.41 -7.41
C ASN A 60 7.29 -4.48 -8.52
N MET A 61 6.31 -5.38 -8.44
CA MET A 61 6.10 -6.44 -9.45
C MET A 61 5.50 -5.89 -10.75
N ALA A 62 4.56 -4.94 -10.64
CA ALA A 62 3.86 -4.42 -11.81
C ALA A 62 4.52 -3.19 -12.44
N GLY A 63 5.37 -2.46 -11.70
CA GLY A 63 5.78 -1.11 -12.06
C GLY A 63 4.75 -0.05 -11.63
N ARG A 64 5.22 1.15 -11.27
CA ARG A 64 4.40 2.22 -10.66
C ARG A 64 3.22 2.67 -11.52
N TYR A 65 3.45 2.88 -12.82
CA TYR A 65 2.43 3.31 -13.77
C TYR A 65 1.33 2.25 -13.95
N LEU A 66 1.73 1.01 -14.25
CA LEU A 66 0.82 -0.11 -14.47
C LEU A 66 0.02 -0.42 -13.20
N TYR A 67 0.63 -0.30 -12.02
CA TYR A 67 -0.08 -0.44 -10.75
C TYR A 67 -1.18 0.62 -10.58
N ARG A 68 -0.88 1.89 -10.87
CA ARG A 68 -1.84 2.98 -10.77
C ARG A 68 -3.02 2.78 -11.72
N ASP A 69 -2.75 2.47 -12.98
CA ASP A 69 -3.77 2.21 -13.99
C ASP A 69 -4.63 1.00 -13.62
N PHE A 70 -4.00 -0.07 -13.13
CA PHE A 70 -4.69 -1.25 -12.63
C PHE A 70 -5.67 -0.89 -11.49
N VAL A 71 -5.21 -0.17 -10.46
CA VAL A 71 -6.04 0.19 -9.31
C VAL A 71 -7.21 1.09 -9.72
N GLN A 72 -6.97 2.03 -10.63
CA GLN A 72 -8.01 2.91 -11.18
C GLN A 72 -9.06 2.12 -11.98
N LEU A 73 -8.63 1.26 -12.90
CA LEU A 73 -9.51 0.40 -13.69
C LEU A 73 -10.31 -0.56 -12.81
N LEU A 74 -9.66 -1.18 -11.82
CA LEU A 74 -10.30 -2.04 -10.82
C LEU A 74 -11.40 -1.27 -10.09
N HIS A 75 -11.13 -0.05 -9.65
CA HIS A 75 -12.14 0.79 -9.00
C HIS A 75 -13.33 1.08 -9.89
N GLN A 76 -13.08 1.56 -11.12
CA GLN A 76 -14.14 1.88 -12.08
C GLN A 76 -15.05 0.67 -12.35
N ARG A 77 -14.49 -0.53 -12.40
CA ARG A 77 -15.24 -1.77 -12.61
C ARG A 77 -16.01 -2.25 -11.37
N LEU A 78 -15.51 -1.99 -10.16
CA LEU A 78 -16.16 -2.39 -8.91
C LEU A 78 -17.22 -1.40 -8.41
N VAL A 79 -17.13 -0.12 -8.80
CA VAL A 79 -18.11 0.93 -8.52
C VAL A 79 -19.55 0.53 -8.89
N PRO A 80 -19.87 0.01 -10.10
CA PRO A 80 -21.24 -0.40 -10.41
C PRO A 80 -21.72 -1.63 -9.60
N ILE A 81 -20.79 -2.42 -9.04
CA ILE A 81 -21.08 -3.64 -8.25
C ILE A 81 -21.24 -3.30 -6.75
N ARG A 82 -21.18 -2.01 -6.39
CA ARG A 82 -21.06 -1.39 -5.04
C ARG A 82 -21.74 -2.04 -3.85
N ARG A 83 -22.89 -2.71 -4.00
CA ARG A 83 -23.77 -3.07 -2.88
C ARG A 83 -23.13 -3.94 -1.79
N ARG A 84 -21.99 -4.62 -2.03
CA ARG A 84 -21.35 -5.51 -1.05
C ARG A 84 -19.83 -5.39 -0.89
N ILE A 85 -19.18 -4.47 -1.61
CA ILE A 85 -17.70 -4.42 -1.66
C ILE A 85 -17.17 -3.45 -0.61
N ARG A 86 -16.21 -3.92 0.20
CA ARG A 86 -15.59 -3.11 1.26
C ARG A 86 -14.28 -2.50 0.76
N PHE A 87 -14.25 -1.17 0.64
CA PHE A 87 -13.04 -0.40 0.30
C PHE A 87 -12.34 0.10 1.57
N ARG A 88 -11.06 -0.25 1.73
CA ARG A 88 -10.25 0.13 2.91
C ARG A 88 -8.87 0.63 2.49
N GLY A 89 -8.39 1.68 3.14
CA GLY A 89 -7.02 2.16 3.05
C GLY A 89 -6.25 1.77 4.32
N GLY A 90 -4.94 1.65 4.20
CA GLY A 90 -4.03 1.28 5.28
C GLY A 90 -4.08 -0.20 5.65
N LEU A 91 -3.22 -0.57 6.59
CA LEU A 91 -2.98 -1.93 7.07
C LEU A 91 -4.21 -2.55 7.78
N LYS A 92 -4.18 -3.85 8.11
CA LYS A 92 -5.14 -4.43 9.08
C LYS A 92 -4.85 -3.83 10.46
N CYS A 93 -5.82 -3.86 11.37
CA CYS A 93 -5.57 -3.34 12.73
C CYS A 93 -4.42 -4.08 13.42
N LEU A 94 -4.36 -5.41 13.29
CA LEU A 94 -3.27 -6.22 13.86
C LEU A 94 -1.93 -5.89 13.20
N ASP A 95 -1.89 -5.91 11.86
CA ASP A 95 -0.68 -5.57 11.10
C ASP A 95 -0.21 -4.14 11.40
N PHE A 96 -1.13 -3.19 11.55
CA PHE A 96 -0.84 -1.81 11.92
C PHE A 96 -0.25 -1.72 13.33
N ILE A 97 -0.82 -2.42 14.32
CA ILE A 97 -0.27 -2.47 15.68
C ILE A 97 1.13 -3.09 15.65
N GLY A 98 1.32 -4.20 14.93
CA GLY A 98 2.64 -4.82 14.77
C GLY A 98 3.65 -3.86 14.14
N TRP A 99 3.24 -3.16 13.08
CA TRP A 99 4.06 -2.16 12.40
C TRP A 99 4.42 -0.99 13.32
N VAL A 100 3.47 -0.49 14.12
CA VAL A 100 3.71 0.55 15.14
C VAL A 100 4.71 0.06 16.19
N LEU A 101 4.53 -1.15 16.71
CA LEU A 101 5.40 -1.73 17.73
C LEU A 101 6.83 -1.94 17.22
N LEU A 102 7.00 -2.38 15.97
CA LEU A 102 8.31 -2.50 15.32
C LEU A 102 9.00 -1.14 15.15
N GLY A 103 8.26 -0.09 14.79
CA GLY A 103 8.78 1.28 14.75
C GLY A 103 9.23 1.79 16.11
N ILE A 104 8.46 1.54 17.17
CA ILE A 104 8.84 1.89 18.55
C ILE A 104 10.06 1.10 19.02
N TRP A 105 10.12 -0.20 18.71
CA TRP A 105 11.23 -1.05 19.15
C TRP A 105 12.56 -0.68 18.48
N SER A 106 12.53 -0.40 17.17
CA SER A 106 13.72 0.03 16.41
C SER A 106 14.24 1.41 16.84
N SER A 107 13.34 2.35 17.17
CA SER A 107 13.74 3.67 17.71
C SER A 107 14.26 3.60 19.15
N SER A 108 13.76 2.67 19.96
CA SER A 108 14.19 2.49 21.37
C SER A 108 15.61 1.91 21.50
N PHE A 109 16.12 1.21 20.49
CA PHE A 109 17.50 0.68 20.53
C PHE A 109 18.58 1.75 20.32
N GLN A 110 18.22 2.93 19.81
CA GLN A 110 19.15 4.06 19.64
C GLN A 110 19.31 4.91 20.91
N PHE A 111 18.58 4.60 21.99
CA PHE A 111 18.52 5.40 23.22
C PHE A 111 19.65 5.18 24.22
N ASN A 112 20.72 4.47 23.85
CA ASN A 112 21.72 4.06 24.83
C ASN A 112 22.90 5.02 25.03
N SER A 113 22.87 6.30 24.57
CA SER A 113 23.95 7.23 24.97
C SER A 113 23.74 8.74 24.81
N TYR A 114 22.77 9.25 24.05
CA TYR A 114 22.59 10.71 23.93
C TYR A 114 21.12 11.08 23.80
N ILE A 115 20.68 12.06 24.59
CA ILE A 115 19.36 12.70 24.48
C ILE A 115 19.38 13.51 23.18
N VAL A 116 19.13 12.84 22.06
CA VAL A 116 18.83 13.49 20.79
C VAL A 116 17.35 13.84 20.82
N PRO A 117 16.95 15.08 20.52
CA PRO A 117 15.54 15.45 20.52
C PRO A 117 14.82 14.59 19.47
N LEU A 118 13.88 13.74 19.93
CA LEU A 118 12.98 12.88 19.15
C LEU A 118 12.16 13.57 18.04
N PHE A 119 12.28 14.89 17.90
CA PHE A 119 11.39 15.72 17.08
C PHE A 119 11.51 15.57 15.55
N PRO A 120 12.69 15.37 14.93
CA PRO A 120 12.77 15.21 13.48
C PRO A 120 12.41 13.79 13.00
N LEU A 121 12.71 12.75 13.79
CA LEU A 121 12.37 11.34 13.47
C LEU A 121 10.85 11.09 13.48
N LEU A 122 10.11 11.85 14.29
CA LEU A 122 8.66 11.76 14.34
C LEU A 122 7.97 12.30 13.07
N SER A 123 8.60 13.12 12.23
CA SER A 123 7.90 13.79 11.12
C SER A 123 7.57 12.84 9.96
N GLU A 124 8.54 12.05 9.51
CA GLU A 124 8.36 11.03 8.46
C GLU A 124 7.53 9.86 8.97
N GLU A 125 7.84 9.36 10.17
CA GLU A 125 7.06 8.28 10.78
C GLU A 125 5.60 8.69 10.97
N ARG A 126 5.31 9.93 11.39
CA ARG A 126 3.92 10.44 11.49
C ARG A 126 3.20 10.46 10.14
N LEU A 127 3.89 10.75 9.05
CA LEU A 127 3.32 10.69 7.70
C LEU A 127 3.00 9.24 7.32
N ALA A 128 3.94 8.32 7.54
CA ALA A 128 3.74 6.89 7.31
C ALA A 128 2.62 6.30 8.19
N PHE A 129 2.54 6.68 9.47
CA PHE A 129 1.44 6.32 10.38
C PHE A 129 0.09 6.79 9.85
N ARG A 130 0.02 8.05 9.36
CA ARG A 130 -1.22 8.63 8.85
C ARG A 130 -1.67 7.94 7.56
N GLN A 131 -0.73 7.60 6.68
CA GLN A 131 -1.01 6.93 5.40
C GLN A 131 -1.47 5.48 5.60
N ASN A 132 -0.85 4.75 6.53
CA ASN A 132 -1.14 3.33 6.78
C ASN A 132 -2.22 3.04 7.83
N ARG A 133 -2.80 4.07 8.44
CA ARG A 133 -3.88 3.89 9.42
C ARG A 133 -5.09 3.18 8.77
N PRO A 134 -5.62 2.10 9.39
CA PRO A 134 -6.79 1.41 8.87
C PRO A 134 -7.98 2.36 8.76
N ARG A 135 -8.46 2.61 7.54
CA ARG A 135 -9.57 3.54 7.29
C ARG A 135 -10.48 3.02 6.17
N ARG A 136 -11.79 3.27 6.27
CA ARG A 136 -12.71 3.05 5.13
C ARG A 136 -12.67 4.29 4.22
N TYR A 137 -12.58 4.09 2.91
CA TYR A 137 -12.71 5.19 1.94
C TYR A 137 -13.89 4.94 1.00
N ARG A 138 -14.40 6.01 0.41
CA ARG A 138 -15.56 5.94 -0.47
C ARG A 138 -15.13 5.43 -1.85
N PRO A 139 -15.92 4.54 -2.48
CA PRO A 139 -15.63 4.05 -3.83
C PRO A 139 -15.68 5.15 -4.90
N ASP A 140 -16.18 6.34 -4.57
CA ASP A 140 -16.27 7.50 -5.47
C ASP A 140 -14.89 8.07 -5.81
N ARG A 141 -13.88 7.83 -4.96
CA ARG A 141 -12.54 8.40 -5.13
C ARG A 141 -11.48 7.50 -4.54
N VAL A 142 -10.50 7.12 -5.35
CA VAL A 142 -9.29 6.45 -4.86
C VAL A 142 -8.45 7.48 -4.10
N PRO A 143 -7.97 7.17 -2.89
CA PRO A 143 -7.05 8.05 -2.17
C PRO A 143 -5.72 8.19 -2.91
N ASN A 144 -5.43 9.39 -3.44
CA ASN A 144 -4.20 9.67 -4.18
C ASN A 144 -2.93 9.34 -3.41
N PHE A 145 -2.92 9.51 -2.09
CA PHE A 145 -1.78 9.21 -1.22
C PHE A 145 -1.45 7.71 -1.11
N LEU A 146 -2.32 6.81 -1.61
CA LEU A 146 -2.08 5.36 -1.69
C LEU A 146 -1.84 4.91 -3.14
N LEU A 147 -1.58 5.86 -4.04
CA LEU A 147 -1.14 5.61 -5.39
C LEU A 147 0.29 6.15 -5.54
N PRO A 148 1.15 5.48 -6.32
CA PRO A 148 2.45 6.02 -6.62
C PRO A 148 2.30 7.37 -7.34
N ASP A 149 3.09 8.34 -6.89
CA ASP A 149 3.26 9.57 -7.63
C ASP A 149 3.87 9.21 -8.97
N VAL A 150 3.12 9.59 -10.01
CA VAL A 150 3.64 9.66 -11.36
C VAL A 150 4.48 10.91 -11.33
N GLY A 151 5.76 10.76 -10.99
CA GLY A 151 6.70 11.85 -11.15
C GLY A 151 6.48 12.44 -12.53
N THR A 152 6.39 13.76 -12.63
CA THR A 152 6.59 14.44 -13.90
C THR A 152 7.85 13.85 -14.50
N VAL A 153 7.70 13.05 -15.55
CA VAL A 153 8.81 12.71 -16.42
C VAL A 153 9.24 14.06 -16.95
N THR A 154 10.28 14.66 -16.36
CA THR A 154 10.97 15.76 -16.99
C THR A 154 11.51 15.14 -18.29
N PRO A 155 11.00 15.52 -19.48
CA PRO A 155 11.64 15.08 -20.70
C PRO A 155 13.11 15.54 -20.63
N ALA A 156 14.00 14.60 -20.94
CA ALA A 156 15.44 14.79 -20.97
C ALA A 156 15.84 15.93 -21.93
#